data_AF-A0A520JSU4-F1
#
_entry.id   AF-A0A520JSU4-F1
#
_cell.length_a   1.000
_cell.length_b   1.000
_cell.length_c   1.000
_cell.angle_alpha   90.00
_cell.angle_beta   90.00
_cell.angle_gamma   90.00
#
_symmetry.space_group_name_H-M   'P 1'
#
loop_
_entity.id
_entity.type
_entity.pdbx_description
1 polymer ?
#
loop_
_entity_poly.entity_id
_entity_poly.type
_entity_poly.pdbx_seq_one_letter_code
_entity_poly.pdbx_strand_id
1 'polypeptide(L)'
;MDIDNFFVFYRTEFVPAYSDLVGYIGDKPQQTLIELENTLAHISQHFNPRLDTKDKAKNLEKAYDHLVRVTLDCYKLLWVNIYERLEVIDKNKFNRKLGLNISEEDFRTKLQKLRKLAQEARRIEMTSLGLDPIAPLDKYKEVVKGGYELIDTIDENKMQEIRSLKRFVSTKEFIIGMAVGILAGLISGYLLYLFIASPAQ
;
A
#
# COMPACT_ATOMS: atom_id res chain seq x y z
N MET A 1 28.52 -15.55 -11.70
CA MET A 1 28.30 -14.76 -10.48
C MET A 1 29.08 -15.35 -9.34
N ASP A 2 29.65 -14.50 -8.49
CA ASP A 2 30.39 -14.92 -7.30
C ASP A 2 29.51 -14.80 -6.05
N ILE A 3 29.83 -15.61 -5.03
CA ILE A 3 29.09 -15.69 -3.77
C ILE A 3 29.19 -14.37 -2.99
N ASP A 4 30.30 -13.66 -3.12
CA ASP A 4 30.48 -12.35 -2.48
C ASP A 4 29.52 -11.32 -3.05
N ASN A 5 29.33 -11.29 -4.38
CA ASN A 5 28.36 -10.40 -5.02
C ASN A 5 26.93 -10.70 -4.58
N PHE A 6 26.57 -11.98 -4.42
CA PHE A 6 25.28 -12.37 -3.86
C PHE A 6 25.08 -11.80 -2.45
N PHE A 7 26.07 -11.93 -1.57
CA PHE A 7 25.97 -11.43 -0.21
C PHE A 7 26.05 -9.91 -0.09
N VAL A 8 26.75 -9.23 -1.01
CA VAL A 8 26.71 -7.78 -1.13
C VAL A 8 25.28 -7.35 -1.45
N PHE A 9 24.67 -7.89 -2.52
CA PHE A 9 23.30 -7.57 -2.89
C PHE A 9 22.30 -7.88 -1.76
N TYR A 10 22.44 -9.02 -1.08
CA TYR A 10 21.64 -9.35 0.09
C TYR A 10 21.67 -8.25 1.16
N ARG A 11 22.87 -7.76 1.51
CA ARG A 11 23.04 -6.77 2.58
C ARG A 11 22.65 -5.35 2.17
N THR A 12 22.98 -4.96 0.94
CA THR A 12 22.83 -3.56 0.50
C THR A 12 21.50 -3.28 -0.17
N GLU A 13 20.85 -4.29 -0.73
CA GLU A 13 19.61 -4.12 -1.50
C GLU A 13 18.43 -4.83 -0.83
N PHE A 14 18.54 -6.14 -0.58
CA PHE A 14 17.43 -6.92 -0.06
C PHE A 14 17.08 -6.56 1.39
N VAL A 15 18.06 -6.57 2.31
CA VAL A 15 17.81 -6.32 3.74
C VAL A 15 17.14 -4.97 3.99
N PRO A 16 17.57 -3.85 3.39
CA PRO A 16 16.88 -2.57 3.51
C PRO A 16 15.45 -2.62 2.95
N ALA A 17 15.25 -3.17 1.76
CA ALA A 17 13.93 -3.25 1.13
C ALA A 17 12.93 -4.08 1.95
N TYR A 18 13.39 -5.22 2.47
CA TYR A 18 12.57 -6.11 3.32
C TYR A 18 12.25 -5.46 4.67
N SER A 19 13.23 -4.83 5.30
CA SER A 19 13.04 -4.16 6.59
C SER A 19 12.07 -2.99 6.48
N ASP A 20 12.18 -2.20 5.42
CA ASP A 20 11.26 -1.10 5.12
C ASP A 20 9.83 -1.60 4.89
N LEU A 21 9.65 -2.64 4.06
CA LEU A 21 8.34 -3.25 3.82
C LEU A 21 7.69 -3.74 5.12
N VAL A 22 8.39 -4.58 5.89
CA VAL A 22 7.85 -5.15 7.13
C VAL A 22 7.58 -4.06 8.15
N GLY A 23 8.46 -3.05 8.25
CA GLY A 23 8.25 -1.89 9.11
C GLY A 23 7.02 -1.07 8.72
N TYR A 24 6.78 -0.90 7.42
CA TYR A 24 5.66 -0.12 6.91
C TYR A 24 4.31 -0.84 7.06
N ILE A 25 4.23 -2.13 6.69
CA ILE A 25 2.96 -2.88 6.72
C ILE A 25 2.69 -3.59 8.05
N GLY A 26 3.71 -3.75 8.90
CA GLY A 26 3.59 -4.44 10.19
C GLY A 26 3.41 -5.96 10.09
N ASP A 27 3.72 -6.56 8.94
CA ASP A 27 3.52 -7.98 8.65
C ASP A 27 4.63 -8.52 7.73
N LYS A 28 4.75 -9.85 7.63
CA LYS A 28 5.69 -10.56 6.75
C LYS A 28 4.93 -11.20 5.59
N PRO A 29 4.99 -10.64 4.37
CA PRO A 29 4.25 -11.19 3.24
C PRO A 29 4.66 -12.62 2.94
N GLN A 30 3.68 -13.52 2.81
CA GLN A 30 3.92 -14.95 2.56
C GLN A 30 4.78 -15.18 1.30
N GLN A 31 4.49 -14.45 0.22
CA GLN A 31 5.24 -14.57 -1.03
C GLN A 31 6.73 -14.23 -0.85
N THR A 32 7.04 -13.23 -0.03
CA THR A 32 8.42 -12.86 0.31
C THR A 32 9.13 -14.00 1.04
N LEU A 33 8.44 -14.67 1.97
CA LEU A 33 9.00 -15.82 2.70
C LEU A 33 9.27 -17.01 1.76
N ILE A 34 8.36 -17.28 0.83
CA ILE A 34 8.51 -18.35 -0.17
C ILE A 34 9.73 -18.10 -1.06
N GLU A 35 9.92 -16.88 -1.57
CA GLU A 35 11.08 -16.57 -2.41
C GLU A 35 12.41 -16.58 -1.63
N LEU A 36 12.38 -16.24 -0.34
CA LEU A 36 13.55 -16.44 0.54
C LEU A 36 13.86 -17.91 0.76
N GLU A 37 12.85 -18.76 0.94
CA GLU A 37 13.03 -20.21 1.03
C GLU A 37 13.64 -20.77 -0.26
N ASN A 38 13.17 -20.35 -1.43
CA ASN A 38 13.75 -20.72 -2.72
C ASN A 38 15.21 -20.27 -2.85
N THR A 39 15.50 -19.04 -2.42
CA THR A 39 16.86 -18.51 -2.37
C THR A 39 17.77 -19.41 -1.51
N LEU A 40 17.34 -19.74 -0.29
CA LEU A 40 18.08 -20.58 0.63
C LEU A 40 18.26 -22.02 0.11
N ALA A 41 17.23 -22.59 -0.51
CA ALA A 41 17.29 -23.92 -1.11
C ALA A 41 18.38 -24.00 -2.17
N HIS A 42 18.47 -22.98 -3.03
CA HIS A 42 19.51 -22.90 -4.06
C HIS A 42 20.92 -22.63 -3.48
N ILE A 43 21.05 -21.77 -2.47
CA ILE A 43 22.32 -21.58 -1.75
C ILE A 43 22.79 -22.89 -1.10
N SER A 44 21.89 -23.65 -0.49
CA SER A 44 22.21 -24.97 0.08
C SER A 44 22.78 -25.92 -0.99
N GLN A 45 22.19 -25.94 -2.19
CA GLN A 45 22.72 -26.74 -3.30
C GLN A 45 24.08 -26.23 -3.80
N HIS A 46 24.35 -24.93 -3.79
CA HIS A 46 25.68 -24.40 -4.14
C HIS A 46 26.80 -24.98 -3.25
N PHE A 47 26.53 -25.22 -1.98
CA PHE A 47 27.48 -25.81 -1.04
C PHE A 47 27.43 -27.35 -0.97
N ASN A 48 26.58 -28.01 -1.75
CA ASN A 48 26.44 -29.47 -1.75
C ASN A 48 27.70 -30.13 -2.35
N PRO A 49 28.44 -30.96 -1.59
CA PRO A 49 29.68 -31.59 -2.07
C PRO A 49 29.46 -32.63 -3.17
N ARG A 50 28.21 -33.09 -3.36
CA ARG A 50 27.86 -34.10 -4.38
C ARG A 50 27.62 -33.50 -5.77
N LEU A 51 27.51 -32.18 -5.88
CA LEU A 51 27.32 -31.49 -7.16
C LEU A 51 28.65 -31.07 -7.76
N ASP A 52 28.72 -31.10 -9.08
CA ASP A 52 29.86 -30.57 -9.82
C ASP A 52 29.90 -29.03 -9.78
N THR A 53 31.02 -28.44 -10.20
CA THR A 53 31.22 -26.99 -10.19
C THR A 53 30.18 -26.24 -11.05
N LYS A 54 29.71 -26.85 -12.14
CA LYS A 54 28.77 -26.22 -13.07
C LYS A 54 27.37 -26.10 -12.45
N ASP A 55 26.90 -27.18 -11.83
CA ASP A 55 25.62 -27.21 -11.13
C ASP A 55 25.63 -26.32 -9.88
N LYS A 56 26.76 -26.22 -9.18
CA LYS A 56 26.94 -25.26 -8.09
C LYS A 56 26.82 -23.82 -8.57
N ALA A 57 27.48 -23.47 -9.68
CA ALA A 57 27.40 -22.13 -10.26
C ALA A 57 25.96 -21.79 -10.70
N LYS A 58 25.26 -22.75 -11.32
CA LYS A 58 23.86 -22.61 -11.72
C LYS A 58 22.92 -22.40 -10.54
N ASN A 59 23.16 -23.07 -9.42
CA ASN A 59 22.36 -22.87 -8.20
C ASN A 59 22.61 -21.49 -7.59
N LEU A 60 23.86 -20.99 -7.60
CA LEU A 60 24.15 -19.63 -7.13
C LEU A 60 23.46 -18.56 -8.00
N GLU A 61 23.44 -18.75 -9.33
CA GLU A 61 22.71 -17.89 -10.26
C GLU A 61 21.22 -17.85 -9.94
N LYS A 62 20.58 -19.02 -9.79
CA LYS A 62 19.17 -19.11 -9.40
C LYS A 62 18.89 -18.46 -8.05
N ALA A 63 19.74 -18.68 -7.04
CA ALA A 63 19.58 -18.07 -5.74
C ALA A 63 19.54 -16.54 -5.85
N TYR A 64 20.44 -15.95 -6.64
CA TYR A 64 20.44 -14.52 -6.89
C TYR A 64 19.19 -14.05 -7.65
N ASP A 65 18.73 -14.79 -8.65
CA ASP A 65 17.51 -14.43 -9.38
C ASP A 65 16.29 -14.36 -8.45
N HIS A 66 16.16 -15.33 -7.53
CA HIS A 66 15.14 -15.32 -6.49
C HIS A 66 15.33 -14.13 -5.54
N LEU A 67 16.56 -13.82 -5.14
CA LEU A 67 16.87 -12.69 -4.26
C LEU A 67 16.56 -11.34 -4.91
N VAL A 68 16.86 -11.16 -6.19
CA VAL A 68 16.50 -9.96 -6.97
C VAL A 68 14.98 -9.84 -7.09
N ARG A 69 14.30 -10.94 -7.43
CA ARG A 69 12.84 -10.96 -7.53
C ARG A 69 12.17 -10.53 -6.23
N VAL A 70 12.57 -11.14 -5.10
CA VAL A 70 11.96 -10.80 -3.81
C VAL A 70 12.28 -9.38 -3.37
N THR A 71 13.46 -8.85 -3.73
CA THR A 71 13.82 -7.45 -3.50
C THR A 71 12.89 -6.51 -4.26
N LEU A 72 12.61 -6.79 -5.54
CA LEU A 72 11.64 -6.03 -6.33
C LEU A 72 10.22 -6.16 -5.78
N ASP A 73 9.81 -7.35 -5.35
CA ASP A 73 8.50 -7.57 -4.74
C ASP A 73 8.33 -6.74 -3.47
N CYS A 74 9.38 -6.53 -2.68
CA CYS A 74 9.32 -5.65 -1.51
C CYS A 74 8.96 -4.20 -1.91
N TYR A 75 9.63 -3.63 -2.90
CA TYR A 75 9.31 -2.27 -3.35
C TYR A 75 7.94 -2.16 -4.03
N LYS A 76 7.51 -3.19 -4.78
CA LYS A 76 6.18 -3.25 -5.39
C LYS A 76 5.08 -3.25 -4.32
N LEU A 77 5.25 -4.06 -3.28
CA LEU A 77 4.30 -4.12 -2.16
C LEU A 77 4.29 -2.82 -1.36
N LEU A 78 5.46 -2.21 -1.11
CA LEU A 78 5.54 -0.88 -0.51
C LEU A 78 4.76 0.15 -1.32
N TRP A 79 5.00 0.20 -2.64
CA TRP A 79 4.28 1.11 -3.52
C TRP A 79 2.76 0.90 -3.46
N VAL A 80 2.27 -0.34 -3.50
CA VAL A 80 0.83 -0.62 -3.40
C VAL A 80 0.24 -0.04 -2.12
N ASN A 81 0.87 -0.32 -0.96
CA ASN A 81 0.37 0.15 0.34
C ASN A 81 0.47 1.68 0.50
N ILE A 82 1.56 2.29 0.03
CA ILE A 82 1.72 3.74 0.00
C ILE A 82 0.66 4.38 -0.90
N TYR A 83 0.45 3.82 -2.10
CA TYR A 83 -0.50 4.33 -3.06
C TYR A 83 -1.94 4.25 -2.54
N GLU A 84 -2.33 3.14 -1.90
CA GLU A 84 -3.65 3.00 -1.26
C GLU A 84 -3.89 4.09 -0.22
N ARG A 85 -2.90 4.37 0.64
CA ARG A 85 -2.98 5.46 1.62
C ARG A 85 -3.16 6.82 0.93
N LEU A 86 -2.36 7.11 -0.10
CA LEU A 86 -2.44 8.36 -0.86
C LEU A 86 -3.78 8.49 -1.60
N GLU A 87 -4.33 7.38 -2.08
CA GLU A 87 -5.60 7.36 -2.81
C GLU A 87 -6.80 7.64 -1.87
N VAL A 88 -6.75 7.17 -0.62
CA VAL A 88 -7.74 7.55 0.40
C VAL A 88 -7.77 9.06 0.63
N ILE A 89 -6.61 9.72 0.58
CA ILE A 89 -6.54 11.19 0.62
C ILE A 89 -7.10 11.77 -0.66
N ASP A 90 -6.64 11.33 -1.84
CA ASP A 90 -7.05 11.88 -3.13
C ASP A 90 -8.56 11.74 -3.38
N LYS A 91 -9.21 10.68 -2.90
CA LYS A 91 -10.66 10.49 -3.07
C LYS A 91 -11.49 11.38 -2.13
N ASN A 92 -10.94 11.82 -0.99
CA ASN A 92 -11.69 12.56 0.02
C ASN A 92 -11.42 14.06 -0.04
N LYS A 93 -12.40 14.84 -0.52
CA LYS A 93 -12.29 16.30 -0.66
C LYS A 93 -11.93 17.01 0.66
N PHE A 94 -12.46 16.56 1.80
CA PHE A 94 -12.12 17.17 3.09
C PHE A 94 -10.67 16.87 3.48
N ASN A 95 -10.21 15.63 3.27
CA ASN A 95 -8.84 15.25 3.59
C ASN A 95 -7.84 16.02 2.72
N ARG A 96 -8.11 16.16 1.41
CA ARG A 96 -7.24 16.97 0.54
C ARG A 96 -7.23 18.45 0.95
N LYS A 97 -8.40 19.02 1.23
CA LYS A 97 -8.52 20.46 1.49
C LYS A 97 -7.91 20.90 2.83
N LEU A 98 -8.02 20.04 3.85
CA LEU A 98 -7.71 20.40 5.23
C LEU A 98 -6.60 19.56 5.85
N GLY A 99 -6.29 18.39 5.30
CA GLY A 99 -5.33 17.44 5.85
C GLY A 99 -3.93 17.51 5.22
N LEU A 100 -3.68 18.45 4.31
CA LEU A 100 -2.41 18.58 3.59
C LEU A 100 -1.68 19.88 3.99
N ASN A 101 -0.36 19.81 4.03
CA ASN A 101 0.55 20.96 4.18
C ASN A 101 0.98 21.57 2.84
N ILE A 102 0.45 21.05 1.74
CA ILE A 102 0.63 21.55 0.37
C ILE A 102 -0.75 21.81 -0.26
N SER A 103 -0.78 22.49 -1.42
CA SER A 103 -2.04 22.71 -2.14
C SER A 103 -2.64 21.39 -2.68
N GLU A 104 -3.96 21.35 -2.86
CA GLU A 104 -4.63 20.19 -3.49
C GLU A 104 -4.10 19.91 -4.90
N GLU A 105 -3.73 20.96 -5.63
CA GLU A 105 -3.20 20.88 -6.99
C GLU A 105 -1.78 20.29 -7.00
N ASP A 106 -0.90 20.75 -6.11
CA ASP A 106 0.45 20.20 -5.97
C ASP A 106 0.42 18.73 -5.58
N PHE A 107 -0.46 18.36 -4.65
CA PHE A 107 -0.63 16.98 -4.22
C PHE A 107 -1.03 16.08 -5.39
N ARG A 108 -2.06 16.48 -6.16
CA ARG A 108 -2.54 15.71 -7.32
C ARG A 108 -1.50 15.62 -8.42
N THR A 109 -0.79 16.70 -8.68
CA THR A 109 0.29 16.73 -9.67
C THR A 109 1.42 15.78 -9.27
N LYS A 110 1.84 15.80 -7.99
CA LYS A 110 2.85 14.87 -7.47
C LYS A 110 2.37 13.43 -7.51
N LEU A 111 1.12 13.15 -7.11
CA LEU A 111 0.53 11.81 -7.17
C LEU A 111 0.46 11.27 -8.61
N GLN A 112 0.08 12.12 -9.57
CA GLN A 112 0.06 11.73 -10.98
C GLN A 112 1.48 11.45 -11.52
N LYS A 113 2.48 12.24 -11.11
CA LYS A 113 3.88 11.98 -11.45
C LYS A 113 4.35 10.63 -10.89
N LEU A 114 4.01 10.32 -9.64
CA LEU A 114 4.31 9.02 -9.03
C LEU A 114 3.66 7.85 -9.78
N ARG A 115 2.39 7.98 -10.17
CA ARG A 115 1.71 6.97 -11.01
C ARG A 115 2.46 6.73 -12.32
N LYS A 116 2.96 7.78 -12.98
CA LYS A 116 3.75 7.67 -14.22
C LYS A 116 5.10 6.98 -13.97
N LEU A 117 5.79 7.32 -12.89
CA LEU A 117 7.05 6.66 -12.51
C LEU A 117 6.84 5.17 -12.22
N ALA A 118 5.75 4.80 -11.51
CA ALA A 118 5.42 3.41 -11.25
C ALA A 118 5.10 2.63 -12.54
N GLN A 119 4.38 3.25 -13.48
CA GLN A 119 4.13 2.67 -14.80
C GLN A 119 5.43 2.48 -15.61
N GLU A 120 6.36 3.42 -15.52
CA GLU A 120 7.66 3.30 -16.15
C GLU A 120 8.50 2.17 -15.55
N ALA A 121 8.56 2.07 -14.22
CA ALA A 121 9.24 0.96 -13.52
C ALA A 121 8.68 -0.39 -13.98
N ARG A 122 7.35 -0.51 -14.06
CA ARG A 122 6.68 -1.72 -14.54
C ARG A 122 6.99 -2.02 -16.01
N ARG A 123 7.06 -0.99 -16.86
CA ARG A 123 7.42 -1.17 -18.28
C ARG A 123 8.84 -1.72 -18.40
N ILE A 124 9.80 -1.16 -17.66
CA ILE A 124 11.19 -1.64 -17.64
C ILE A 124 11.24 -3.10 -17.18
N GLU A 125 10.55 -3.43 -16.08
CA GLU A 125 10.46 -4.80 -15.57
C GLU A 125 9.99 -5.77 -16.66
N MET A 126 8.91 -5.41 -17.37
CA MET A 126 8.34 -6.24 -18.44
C MET A 126 9.27 -6.40 -19.65
N THR A 127 10.04 -5.37 -20.00
CA THR A 127 10.98 -5.42 -21.13
C THR A 127 12.29 -6.12 -20.79
N SER A 128 12.65 -6.19 -19.50
CA SER A 128 13.89 -6.81 -19.03
C SER A 128 13.71 -8.23 -18.51
N LEU A 129 12.50 -8.81 -18.62
CA LEU A 129 12.22 -10.19 -18.21
C LEU A 129 13.17 -11.18 -18.88
N GLY A 130 13.92 -11.93 -18.07
CA GLY A 130 14.86 -12.94 -18.54
C GLY A 130 16.16 -12.41 -19.13
N LEU A 131 16.36 -11.08 -19.16
CA LEU A 131 17.58 -10.43 -19.64
C LEU A 131 18.32 -9.74 -18.49
N ASP A 132 17.62 -8.82 -17.80
CA ASP A 132 18.17 -8.05 -16.70
C ASP A 132 17.10 -7.82 -15.62
N PRO A 133 16.94 -8.80 -14.70
CA PRO A 133 15.95 -8.71 -13.64
C PRO A 133 16.18 -7.56 -12.66
N ILE A 134 17.39 -6.98 -12.58
CA ILE A 134 17.70 -5.89 -11.64
C ILE A 134 17.37 -4.51 -12.23
N ALA A 135 17.26 -4.38 -13.56
CA ALA A 135 16.99 -3.13 -14.27
C ALA A 135 15.89 -2.21 -13.66
N PRO A 136 14.71 -2.72 -13.22
CA PRO A 136 13.67 -1.83 -12.70
C PRO A 136 13.89 -1.38 -11.25
N LEU A 137 14.90 -1.90 -10.55
CA LEU A 137 15.11 -1.71 -9.10
C LEU A 137 15.20 -0.22 -8.73
N ASP A 138 16.05 0.54 -9.40
CA ASP A 138 16.25 1.96 -9.08
C ASP A 138 14.99 2.79 -9.35
N LYS A 139 14.19 2.42 -10.36
CA LYS A 139 12.91 3.07 -10.60
C LYS A 139 11.88 2.77 -9.53
N TYR A 140 11.82 1.54 -9.03
CA TYR A 140 10.95 1.25 -7.89
C TYR A 140 11.40 1.96 -6.61
N LYS A 141 12.71 2.11 -6.37
CA LYS A 141 13.24 2.95 -5.27
C LYS A 141 12.80 4.42 -5.40
N GLU A 142 12.92 4.99 -6.60
CA GLU A 142 12.45 6.37 -6.89
C GLU A 142 10.94 6.51 -6.59
N VAL A 143 10.13 5.53 -6.98
CA VAL A 143 8.68 5.52 -6.73
C VAL A 143 8.37 5.51 -5.24
N VAL A 144 8.99 4.61 -4.48
CA VAL A 144 8.76 4.49 -3.02
C VAL A 144 9.24 5.75 -2.30
N LYS A 145 10.43 6.27 -2.64
CA LYS A 145 10.95 7.52 -2.08
C LYS A 145 9.98 8.68 -2.30
N GLY A 146 9.53 8.90 -3.53
CA GLY A 146 8.59 9.98 -3.81
C GLY A 146 7.21 9.75 -3.18
N GLY A 147 6.82 8.49 -2.96
CA GLY A 147 5.65 8.11 -2.18
C GLY A 147 5.76 8.55 -0.72
N TYR A 148 6.89 8.30 -0.06
CA TYR A 148 7.17 8.78 1.29
C TYR A 148 7.18 10.31 1.36
N GLU A 149 7.88 10.97 0.44
CA GLU A 149 7.91 12.44 0.37
C GLU A 149 6.51 13.04 0.24
N LEU A 150 5.57 12.36 -0.44
CA LEU A 150 4.19 12.81 -0.54
C LEU A 150 3.38 12.51 0.73
N ILE A 151 3.62 11.36 1.38
CA ILE A 151 3.02 11.04 2.69
C ILE A 151 3.42 12.08 3.73
N ASP A 152 4.67 12.56 3.74
CA ASP A 152 5.16 13.56 4.71
C ASP A 152 4.44 14.92 4.59
N THR A 153 3.74 15.16 3.47
CA THR A 153 2.90 16.35 3.32
C THR A 153 1.54 16.23 4.01
N ILE A 154 1.17 15.04 4.49
CA ILE A 154 -0.07 14.77 5.21
C ILE A 154 0.10 15.19 6.67
N ASP A 155 -0.80 16.05 7.12
CA ASP A 155 -0.86 16.47 8.52
C ASP A 155 -1.79 15.53 9.30
N GLU A 156 -1.20 14.53 9.96
CA GLU A 156 -1.96 13.51 10.70
C GLU A 156 -2.82 14.10 11.84
N ASN A 157 -2.40 15.21 12.44
CA ASN A 157 -3.19 15.90 13.47
C ASN A 157 -4.46 16.49 12.87
N LYS A 158 -4.33 17.25 11.77
CA LYS A 158 -5.50 17.77 11.03
C LYS A 158 -6.40 16.63 10.54
N MET A 159 -5.81 15.53 10.07
CA MET A 159 -6.55 14.34 9.65
C MET A 159 -7.32 13.67 10.79
N GLN A 160 -6.80 13.69 12.01
CA GLN A 160 -7.50 13.20 13.19
C GLN A 160 -8.66 14.12 13.59
N GLU A 161 -8.44 15.44 13.55
CA GLU A 161 -9.48 16.45 13.83
C GLU A 161 -10.63 16.39 12.82
N ILE A 162 -10.34 16.25 11.52
CA ILE A 162 -11.37 16.08 10.49
C ILE A 162 -12.19 14.82 10.76
N ARG A 163 -11.54 13.72 11.18
CA ARG A 163 -12.22 12.46 11.51
C ARG A 163 -13.12 12.61 12.74
N SER A 164 -12.67 13.32 13.79
CA SER A 164 -13.49 13.56 14.98
C SER A 164 -14.69 14.46 14.70
N LEU A 165 -14.50 15.53 13.92
CA LEU A 165 -15.57 16.43 13.48
C LEU A 165 -16.63 15.70 12.66
N LYS A 166 -16.22 14.87 11.69
CA LYS A 166 -17.16 14.08 10.88
C LYS A 166 -17.97 13.09 11.73
N ARG A 167 -17.32 12.43 12.70
CA ARG A 167 -18.01 11.55 13.65
C ARG A 167 -19.03 12.33 14.48
N PHE A 168 -18.63 13.49 15.01
CA PHE A 168 -19.52 14.34 15.81
C PHE A 168 -20.75 14.80 15.02
N VAL A 169 -20.56 15.29 13.79
CA VAL A 169 -21.66 15.72 12.91
C VAL A 169 -22.59 14.54 12.58
N SER A 170 -22.03 13.39 12.21
CA SER A 170 -22.81 12.19 11.88
C SER A 170 -23.63 11.68 13.08
N THR A 171 -23.05 11.67 14.29
CA THR A 171 -23.79 11.30 15.51
C THR A 171 -24.93 12.29 15.78
N LYS A 172 -24.70 13.59 15.59
CA LYS A 172 -25.74 14.61 15.76
C LYS A 172 -26.88 14.43 14.75
N GLU A 173 -26.56 14.20 13.48
CA GLU A 173 -27.56 13.93 12.44
C GLU A 173 -28.38 12.68 12.74
N PHE A 174 -27.75 11.61 13.23
CA PHE A 174 -28.43 10.39 13.66
C PHE A 174 -29.42 10.66 14.80
N ILE A 175 -29.01 11.41 15.83
CA ILE A 175 -29.88 11.76 16.97
C ILE A 175 -31.06 12.63 16.51
N ILE A 176 -30.82 13.62 15.65
CA ILE A 176 -31.88 14.47 15.09
C ILE A 176 -32.86 13.62 14.26
N GLY A 177 -32.33 12.72 13.41
CA GLY A 177 -33.14 11.80 12.61
C GLY A 177 -34.04 10.91 13.46
N MET A 178 -33.53 10.35 14.56
CA MET A 178 -34.35 9.59 15.51
C MET A 178 -35.45 10.46 16.14
N ALA A 179 -35.13 11.67 16.60
CA ALA A 179 -36.10 12.56 17.23
C ALA A 179 -37.24 12.95 16.26
N VAL A 180 -36.90 13.30 15.02
CA VAL A 180 -37.87 13.59 13.96
C VAL A 180 -38.72 12.37 13.64
N GLY A 181 -38.12 11.17 13.55
CA GLY A 181 -38.83 9.92 13.31
C GLY A 181 -39.85 9.60 14.40
N ILE A 182 -39.48 9.77 15.67
CA ILE A 182 -40.39 9.57 16.81
C ILE A 182 -41.55 10.55 16.75
N LEU A 183 -41.28 11.85 16.55
CA LEU A 183 -42.32 12.87 16.47
C LEU A 183 -43.28 12.63 15.30
N ALA A 184 -42.76 12.31 14.13
CA ALA A 184 -43.57 11.98 12.96
C ALA A 184 -44.44 10.73 13.19
N GLY A 185 -43.88 9.70 13.85
CA GLY A 185 -44.61 8.50 14.22
C GLY A 185 -45.77 8.77 15.19
N LEU A 186 -45.52 9.60 16.22
CA LEU A 186 -46.55 10.01 17.19
C LEU A 186 -47.68 10.81 16.52
N ILE A 187 -47.33 11.77 15.65
CA ILE A 187 -48.32 12.58 14.92
C ILE A 187 -49.15 11.69 13.99
N SER A 188 -48.51 10.81 13.21
CA SER A 188 -49.19 9.90 12.30
C SER A 188 -50.11 8.93 13.04
N GLY A 189 -49.64 8.35 14.14
CA GLY A 189 -50.44 7.47 14.99
C GLY A 189 -51.66 8.18 15.58
N TYR A 190 -51.50 9.43 16.01
CA TYR A 190 -52.60 10.25 16.52
C TYR A 190 -53.63 10.59 15.43
N LEU A 191 -53.18 10.98 14.23
CA LEU A 191 -54.08 11.26 13.10
C LEU A 191 -54.85 10.01 12.66
N LEU A 192 -54.18 8.85 12.59
CA LEU A 192 -54.82 7.58 12.28
C LEU A 192 -55.87 7.21 13.34
N TYR A 193 -55.54 7.41 14.62
CA TYR A 193 -56.48 7.21 15.72
C TYR A 193 -57.73 8.10 15.56
N LEU A 194 -57.56 9.40 15.25
CA LEU A 194 -58.69 10.31 15.01
C LEU A 194 -59.55 9.87 13.82
N PHE A 195 -58.93 9.38 12.73
CA PHE A 195 -59.65 8.87 11.56
C PHE A 195 -60.48 7.63 11.86
N ILE A 196 -59.95 6.69 12.66
CA ILE A 196 -60.63 5.45 13.03
C ILE A 196 -61.69 5.71 14.11
N ALA A 197 -61.43 6.63 15.05
CA ALA A 197 -62.31 6.94 16.16
C ALA A 197 -63.47 7.88 15.79
N SER A 198 -63.45 8.51 14.60
CA SER A 198 -64.57 9.31 14.10
C SER A 198 -65.64 8.38 13.49
N PRO A 199 -66.83 8.24 14.10
CA PRO A 199 -67.90 7.44 13.51
C PRO A 199 -68.35 8.11 12.20
N ALA A 200 -68.52 7.32 11.15
CA ALA A 200 -69.15 7.79 9.92
C ALA A 200 -70.54 8.35 10.25
N GLN A 201 -70.71 9.67 10.10
CA GLN A 201 -72.03 10.32 10.03
C GLN A 201 -72.55 10.25 8.60
#